data_AF-A0AAE4AYC2-F1
#
_entry.id   AF-A0AAE4AYC2-F1
#
_cell.length_a   1.000
_cell.length_b   1.000
_cell.length_c   1.000
_cell.angle_alpha   90.00
_cell.angle_beta   90.00
_cell.angle_gamma   90.00
#
_symmetry.space_group_name_H-M   'P 1'
#
loop_
_entity.id
_entity.type
_entity.pdbx_description
1 polymer ?
#
loop_
_entity_poly.entity_id
_entity_poly.type
_entity_poly.pdbx_seq_one_letter_code
_entity_poly.pdbx_strand_id
1 'polypeptide(L)'
;MRARTMASFHRKPIPHTDWCTGDHRCGVNFHQAPDIIADGQLGARAIITRVRAAEVDYAEIRIRVPLRRADSLARRQLDTALHAVRALLAAVAAVRPAPLPGAGDRPAVGRRAF
;
A
#
# COMPACT_ATOMS: atom_id res chain seq x y z
N MET A 1 -40.12 -33.39 7.94
CA MET A 1 -38.94 -32.87 7.20
C MET A 1 -37.85 -32.56 8.22
N ARG A 2 -36.71 -33.27 8.20
CA ARG A 2 -35.59 -33.01 9.12
C ARG A 2 -34.63 -32.01 8.48
N ALA A 3 -34.46 -30.84 9.09
CA ALA A 3 -33.49 -29.85 8.65
C ALA A 3 -32.07 -30.43 8.76
N ARG A 4 -31.35 -30.47 7.63
CA ARG A 4 -29.92 -30.77 7.60
C ARG A 4 -29.18 -29.58 8.20
N THR A 5 -28.62 -29.74 9.40
CA THR A 5 -27.68 -28.78 9.97
C THR A 5 -26.48 -28.69 9.03
N MET A 6 -26.24 -27.51 8.43
CA MET A 6 -25.02 -27.30 7.64
C MET A 6 -23.81 -27.51 8.54
N ALA A 7 -22.86 -28.32 8.10
CA ALA A 7 -21.60 -28.50 8.82
C ALA A 7 -20.97 -27.13 9.04
N SER A 8 -20.70 -26.80 10.30
CA SER A 8 -19.93 -25.62 10.67
C SER A 8 -18.59 -25.68 9.93
N PHE A 9 -18.39 -24.79 8.97
CA PHE A 9 -17.08 -24.61 8.35
C PHE A 9 -16.17 -23.95 9.38
N HIS A 10 -15.53 -24.76 10.22
CA HIS A 10 -14.41 -24.34 11.03
C HIS A 10 -13.24 -24.03 10.10
N ARG A 11 -13.12 -22.75 9.73
CA ARG A 11 -11.97 -22.27 8.97
C ARG A 11 -10.79 -22.26 9.94
N LYS A 12 -9.78 -23.09 9.67
CA LYS A 12 -8.53 -23.07 10.43
C LYS A 12 -7.98 -21.63 10.38
N PRO A 13 -7.64 -21.02 11.52
CA PRO A 13 -7.02 -19.70 11.53
C PRO A 13 -5.75 -19.74 10.68
N ILE A 14 -5.60 -18.78 9.77
CA ILE A 14 -4.35 -18.58 9.05
C ILE A 14 -3.34 -18.05 10.08
N PRO A 15 -2.10 -18.56 10.14
CA PRO A 15 -1.07 -17.96 11.00
C PRO A 15 -0.93 -16.47 10.67
N HIS A 16 -1.19 -15.62 11.66
CA HIS A 16 -1.02 -14.19 11.53
C HIS A 16 0.43 -13.82 11.84
N THR A 17 0.95 -12.80 11.16
CA THR A 17 2.15 -12.11 11.64
C THR A 17 1.82 -11.39 12.96
N ASP A 18 2.83 -11.18 13.79
CA ASP A 18 2.72 -10.48 15.09
C ASP A 18 2.17 -9.05 14.97
N TRP A 19 2.41 -8.40 13.84
CA TRP A 19 1.90 -7.06 13.53
C TRP A 19 0.51 -7.04 12.87
N CYS A 20 -0.03 -8.19 12.48
CA CYS A 20 -1.33 -8.26 11.79
C CYS A 20 -2.47 -8.02 12.78
N THR A 21 -3.36 -7.07 12.48
CA THR A 21 -4.51 -6.73 13.34
C THR A 21 -5.58 -7.80 13.41
N GLY A 22 -5.62 -8.72 12.43
CA GLY A 22 -6.63 -9.78 12.34
C GLY A 22 -8.07 -9.30 12.11
N ASP A 23 -8.31 -7.99 12.05
CA ASP A 23 -9.60 -7.33 11.90
C ASP A 23 -10.02 -7.12 10.43
N HIS A 24 -9.12 -7.38 9.49
CA HIS A 24 -9.40 -7.48 8.07
C HIS A 24 -9.57 -8.94 7.68
N ARG A 25 -10.26 -9.19 6.56
CA ARG A 25 -10.30 -10.54 5.99
C ARG A 25 -8.90 -10.88 5.46
N CYS A 26 -8.08 -11.53 6.28
CA CYS A 26 -6.86 -12.19 5.79
C CYS A 26 -7.28 -13.22 4.73
N GLY A 27 -7.05 -12.89 3.46
CA GLY A 27 -7.28 -13.77 2.33
C GLY A 27 -6.18 -14.83 2.22
N VAL A 28 -6.15 -15.52 1.08
CA VAL A 28 -5.05 -16.44 0.75
C VAL A 28 -3.78 -15.59 0.58
N ASN A 29 -2.95 -15.53 1.62
CA ASN A 29 -1.65 -14.84 1.68
C ASN A 29 -1.68 -13.29 1.66
N PHE A 30 -2.69 -12.67 2.28
CA PHE A 30 -2.69 -11.22 2.52
C PHE A 30 -2.81 -10.90 4.01
N HIS A 31 -1.89 -10.08 4.51
CA HIS A 31 -1.90 -9.56 5.88
C HIS A 31 -1.73 -8.05 5.88
N GLN A 32 -2.41 -7.37 6.79
CA GLN A 32 -2.41 -5.91 6.95
C GLN A 32 -2.20 -5.53 8.43
N ALA A 33 -1.37 -4.51 8.64
CA ALA A 33 -1.12 -3.90 9.95
C ALA A 33 -2.16 -2.79 10.23
N PRO A 34 -2.23 -2.26 11.46
CA PRO A 34 -3.01 -1.05 11.69
C PRO A 34 -2.46 0.11 10.85
N ASP A 35 -3.35 1.01 10.44
CA ASP A 35 -3.00 2.20 9.68
C ASP A 35 -2.16 3.17 10.55
N ILE A 36 -1.03 3.61 10.01
CA ILE A 36 -0.23 4.70 10.56
C ILE A 36 -0.65 5.99 9.86
N ILE A 37 -1.24 6.92 10.60
CA ILE A 37 -1.76 8.18 10.07
C ILE A 37 -0.72 9.28 10.27
N ALA A 38 -0.38 9.97 9.19
CA ALA A 38 0.45 11.18 9.21
C ALA A 38 -0.35 12.35 8.62
N ASP A 39 -0.82 13.22 9.50
CA ASP A 39 -1.51 14.45 9.13
C ASP A 39 -0.48 15.56 8.84
N GLY A 40 -0.71 16.27 7.73
CA GLY A 40 0.10 17.40 7.29
C GLY A 40 -0.65 18.71 7.38
N GLN A 41 0.07 19.81 7.19
CA GLN A 41 -0.53 21.13 7.07
C GLN A 41 -1.53 21.20 5.91
N LEU A 42 -2.44 22.16 5.97
CA LEU A 42 -3.45 22.42 4.93
C LEU A 42 -4.43 21.26 4.69
N GLY A 43 -4.54 20.29 5.61
CA GLY A 43 -5.44 19.15 5.48
C GLY A 43 -4.90 18.03 4.57
N ALA A 44 -3.59 18.00 4.33
CA ALA A 44 -2.94 16.85 3.72
C ALA A 44 -2.97 15.67 4.71
N ARG A 45 -3.13 14.45 4.19
CA ARG A 45 -3.10 13.23 4.99
C ARG A 45 -2.38 12.13 4.22
N ALA A 46 -1.45 11.46 4.88
CA ALA A 46 -0.89 10.19 4.45
C ALA A 46 -1.35 9.08 5.39
N ILE A 47 -1.72 7.94 4.81
CA ILE A 47 -1.98 6.69 5.52
C ILE A 47 -0.92 5.71 5.05
N ILE A 48 -0.18 5.15 5.98
CA ILE A 48 0.87 4.16 5.73
C ILE A 48 0.45 2.87 6.39
N THR A 49 0.43 1.79 5.62
CA THR A 49 0.01 0.48 6.10
C THR A 49 1.05 -0.54 5.69
N ARG A 50 1.60 -1.28 6.66
CA ARG A 50 2.43 -2.45 6.33
C ARG A 50 1.50 -3.56 5.87
N VAL A 51 1.78 -4.08 4.68
CA VAL A 51 1.06 -5.23 4.13
C VAL A 51 2.03 -6.33 3.76
N ARG A 52 1.59 -7.58 3.86
CA ARG A 52 2.28 -8.74 3.30
C ARG A 52 1.38 -9.32 2.23
N ALA A 53 1.91 -9.43 1.01
CA ALA A 53 1.25 -10.13 -0.08
C ALA A 53 2.18 -11.25 -0.56
N ALA A 54 1.71 -12.50 -0.44
CA ALA A 54 2.58 -13.68 -0.54
C ALA A 54 3.76 -13.56 0.45
N GLU A 55 4.99 -13.70 -0.04
CA GLU A 55 6.21 -13.66 0.78
C GLU A 55 6.86 -12.27 0.85
N VAL A 56 6.18 -11.24 0.35
CA VAL A 56 6.75 -9.89 0.24
C VAL A 56 6.01 -8.92 1.15
N ASP A 57 6.78 -8.21 1.98
CA ASP A 57 6.31 -7.08 2.74
C ASP A 57 6.40 -5.78 1.91
N TYR A 58 5.31 -5.02 1.92
CA TYR A 58 5.20 -3.71 1.32
C TYR A 58 4.80 -2.69 2.38
N ALA A 59 5.25 -1.45 2.18
CA ALA A 59 4.61 -0.28 2.76
C ALA A 59 3.63 0.28 1.72
N GLU A 60 2.34 0.09 1.94
CA GLU A 60 1.31 0.75 1.15
C GLU A 60 1.11 2.17 1.68
N ILE A 61 1.18 3.15 0.78
CA ILE A 61 1.08 4.57 1.15
C ILE A 61 -0.04 5.20 0.32
N ARG A 62 -1.06 5.74 1.01
CA ARG A 62 -2.15 6.51 0.41
C ARG A 62 -2.05 7.96 0.85
N ILE A 63 -1.76 8.86 -0.09
CA ILE A 63 -1.59 10.28 0.18
C ILE A 63 -2.74 11.07 -0.45
N ARG A 64 -3.34 11.97 0.33
CA ARG A 64 -4.34 12.94 -0.14
C ARG A 64 -3.83 14.34 0.15
N VAL A 65 -3.71 15.15 -0.90
CA VAL A 65 -3.33 16.57 -0.81
C VAL A 65 -4.44 17.41 -1.42
N PRO A 66 -4.98 18.40 -0.69
CA PRO A 66 -5.95 19.33 -1.26
C PRO A 66 -5.26 20.27 -2.26
N LEU A 67 -5.82 20.36 -3.46
CA LEU A 67 -5.32 21.22 -4.53
C LEU A 67 -6.06 22.57 -4.53
N ARG A 68 -5.37 23.60 -5.00
CA ARG A 68 -5.97 24.91 -5.28
C ARG A 68 -6.96 24.77 -6.46
N ARG A 69 -7.99 25.62 -6.46
CA ARG A 69 -9.00 25.63 -7.54
C ARG A 69 -8.46 26.10 -8.89
N ALA A 70 -7.47 26.99 -8.88
CA ALA A 70 -6.85 27.49 -10.11
C ALA A 70 -5.97 26.41 -10.76
N ASP A 71 -6.29 26.04 -12.01
CA ASP A 71 -5.67 24.90 -12.71
C ASP A 71 -4.13 24.99 -12.78
N SER A 72 -3.59 26.17 -13.08
CA SER A 72 -2.13 26.36 -13.16
C SER A 72 -1.42 26.11 -11.83
N LEU A 73 -2.05 26.47 -10.71
CA LEU A 73 -1.52 26.19 -9.37
C LEU A 73 -1.70 24.71 -9.01
N ALA A 74 -2.85 24.12 -9.34
CA ALA A 74 -3.11 22.70 -9.10
C ALA A 74 -2.08 21.80 -9.82
N ARG A 75 -1.74 22.12 -11.08
CA ARG A 75 -0.70 21.42 -11.84
C ARG A 75 0.67 21.53 -11.18
N ARG A 76 1.07 22.73 -10.73
CA ARG A 76 2.33 22.92 -9.99
C ARG A 76 2.36 22.12 -8.68
N GLN A 77 1.24 22.09 -7.96
CA GLN A 77 1.12 21.29 -6.74
C GLN A 77 1.22 19.79 -7.03
N LEU A 78 0.60 19.30 -8.10
CA LEU A 78 0.70 17.90 -8.52
C LEU A 78 2.13 17.53 -8.92
N ASP A 79 2.81 18.38 -9.69
CA ASP A 79 4.20 18.16 -10.09
C ASP A 79 5.14 18.13 -8.87
N THR A 80 4.94 19.05 -7.93
CA THR A 80 5.69 19.08 -6.67
C THR A 80 5.43 17.82 -5.84
N ALA A 81 4.18 17.38 -5.74
CA ALA A 81 3.82 16.15 -5.04
C ALA A 81 4.48 14.91 -5.69
N LEU A 82 4.48 14.84 -7.03
CA LEU A 82 5.13 13.76 -7.76
C LEU A 82 6.64 13.74 -7.54
N HIS A 83 7.28 14.91 -7.56
CA HIS A 83 8.71 15.03 -7.27
C HIS A 83 9.03 14.56 -5.84
N ALA A 84 8.23 14.98 -4.85
CA ALA A 84 8.41 14.56 -3.45
C ALA A 84 8.22 13.05 -3.27
N VAL A 85 7.22 12.44 -3.93
CA VAL A 85 7.03 10.97 -3.89
C VAL A 85 8.24 10.24 -4.52
N ARG A 86 8.79 10.74 -5.64
CA ARG A 86 9.99 10.15 -6.24
C ARG A 86 11.20 10.24 -5.29
N ALA A 87 11.38 11.38 -4.62
CA ALA A 87 12.44 11.55 -3.63
C ALA A 87 12.27 10.60 -2.44
N LEU A 88 11.05 10.43 -1.94
CA LEU A 88 10.73 9.45 -0.89
C LEU A 88 11.09 8.03 -1.32
N LEU A 89 10.67 7.61 -2.52
CA LEU A 89 10.98 6.27 -3.04
C LEU A 89 12.50 6.05 -3.19
N ALA A 90 13.25 7.07 -3.63
CA ALA A 90 14.70 7.00 -3.71
C ALA A 90 15.35 6.88 -2.33
N ALA A 91 14.87 7.64 -1.34
CA ALA A 91 15.37 7.57 0.04
C ALA A 91 15.10 6.19 0.67
N VAL A 92 13.90 5.62 0.46
CA VAL A 92 13.58 4.26 0.92
C VAL A 92 14.45 3.22 0.23
N ALA A 93 14.67 3.36 -1.09
CA ALA A 93 15.54 2.45 -1.84
C ALA A 93 17.00 2.53 -1.35
N ALA A 94 17.49 3.71 -0.95
CA ALA A 94 18.85 3.86 -0.41
C ALA A 94 19.06 3.09 0.90
N VAL A 95 18.01 2.89 1.70
CA VAL A 95 18.06 2.08 2.92
C VAL A 95 17.90 0.58 2.63
N ARG A 96 17.35 0.22 1.46
CA ARG A 96 17.10 -1.17 1.06
C ARG A 96 18.16 -1.64 0.04
N PRO A 97 19.12 -2.49 0.44
CA PRO A 97 20.28 -2.82 -0.40
C PRO A 97 19.97 -3.69 -1.63
N ALA A 98 18.79 -4.31 -1.71
CA ALA A 98 18.44 -5.21 -2.81
C ALA A 98 17.01 -4.99 -3.34
N PRO A 99 16.82 -4.98 -4.68
CA PRO A 99 15.50 -4.97 -5.29
C PRO A 99 14.72 -6.25 -4.95
N LEU A 100 13.40 -6.19 -5.08
CA LEU A 100 12.57 -7.39 -4.94
C LEU A 100 12.93 -8.42 -6.02
N PRO A 101 12.89 -9.72 -5.71
CA PRO A 101 12.92 -10.76 -6.74
C PRO A 101 11.86 -10.48 -7.81
N GLY A 102 12.26 -10.41 -9.08
CA GLY A 102 11.35 -10.14 -10.22
C GLY A 102 11.10 -8.66 -10.56
N ALA A 103 11.79 -7.70 -9.91
CA ALA A 103 11.65 -6.27 -10.25
C ALA A 103 12.27 -5.89 -11.60
N GLY A 104 13.22 -6.68 -12.12
CA GLY A 104 13.90 -6.43 -13.40
C GLY A 104 13.02 -6.63 -14.64
N ASP A 105 11.93 -7.39 -14.53
CA ASP A 105 11.10 -7.81 -15.67
C ASP A 105 9.83 -6.96 -15.86
N ARG A 106 9.56 -5.98 -14.99
CA ARG A 106 8.40 -5.11 -15.16
C ARG A 106 8.80 -3.86 -15.95
N PRO A 107 8.38 -3.72 -17.22
CA PRO A 107 8.58 -2.47 -17.93
C PRO A 107 7.88 -1.35 -17.15
N ALA A 108 8.61 -0.25 -16.93
CA ALA A 108 8.03 0.95 -16.39
C ALA A 108 6.81 1.33 -17.25
N VAL A 109 5.64 1.46 -16.61
CA VAL A 109 4.41 1.90 -17.28
C VAL A 109 4.70 3.24 -17.95
N GLY A 110 4.86 3.23 -19.28
CA GLY A 110 5.11 4.43 -20.08
C GLY A 110 6.39 4.44 -20.95
N ARG A 111 7.30 3.46 -20.83
CA ARG A 111 8.42 3.38 -21.80
C ARG A 111 7.96 2.63 -23.05
N ARG A 112 7.46 3.36 -24.07
CA ARG A 112 7.41 2.83 -25.44
C ARG A 112 8.85 2.53 -25.85
N ALA A 113 9.18 1.25 -26.04
CA ALA A 113 10.40 0.87 -26.72
C ALA A 113 10.29 1.37 -28.16
N PHE A 114 11.29 2.16 -28.58
CA PHE A 114 11.55 2.44 -29.99
C PHE A 114 12.33 1.29 -30.59
#